data_AF-A0A254QQ44-F1
#
_entry.id   AF-A0A254QQ44-F1
#
_cell.length_a   1.000
_cell.length_b   1.000
_cell.length_c   1.000
_cell.angle_alpha   90.00
_cell.angle_beta   90.00
_cell.angle_gamma   90.00
#
_symmetry.space_group_name_H-M   'P 1'
#
loop_
_entity.id
_entity.type
_entity.pdbx_description
1 polymer ?
#
loop_
_entity_poly.entity_id
_entity_poly.type
_entity_poly.pdbx_seq_one_letter_code
_entity_poly.pdbx_strand_id
1 'polypeptide(L)'
;MVRLTAALLLLSASFAFADDTPGHSKHGSAFDSGMRTRPWLMKGIGESPFAITTKNPEVQKWFDQGTALLHSFWFEEAERSFRWCLKLEPENPMAYWGMARCGLNWFSIGSAEFDGKDVVRFTTFLKEAVKRKENASPRERMYIEAWEKAFAPGEKNRTKVMVARLQEIVIAYPDDLEAKSLLALFNIGQGSAFANELLVQQVLAKSPMHPGAHHASIHNWDGVSSEQAIRSC
;
A
#
# COMPACT_ATOMS: atom_id res chain seq x y z
N MET A 1 -4.94 -32.60 56.12
CA MET A 1 -5.94 -31.54 55.90
C MET A 1 -5.33 -30.49 54.97
N VAL A 2 -5.97 -30.28 53.82
CA VAL A 2 -5.44 -29.59 52.63
C VAL A 2 -5.47 -28.07 52.82
N ARG A 3 -4.36 -27.38 52.49
CA ARG A 3 -4.28 -25.91 52.43
C ARG A 3 -4.81 -25.44 51.07
N LEU A 4 -5.86 -24.62 51.07
CA LEU A 4 -6.39 -23.93 49.90
C LEU A 4 -5.69 -22.58 49.77
N THR A 5 -4.82 -22.45 48.77
CA THR A 5 -4.31 -21.16 48.28
C THR A 5 -5.23 -20.65 47.18
N ALA A 6 -5.96 -19.58 47.45
CA ALA A 6 -6.73 -18.85 46.45
C ALA A 6 -5.80 -17.95 45.63
N ALA A 7 -5.68 -18.22 44.32
CA ALA A 7 -5.00 -17.35 43.38
C ALA A 7 -5.98 -16.27 42.89
N LEU A 8 -5.67 -15.00 43.17
CA LEU A 8 -6.44 -13.85 42.71
C LEU A 8 -6.01 -13.51 41.27
N LEU A 9 -6.83 -13.85 40.29
CA LEU A 9 -6.65 -13.47 38.89
C LEU A 9 -7.11 -12.01 38.71
N LEU A 10 -6.16 -11.08 38.64
CA LEU A 10 -6.41 -9.70 38.23
C LEU A 10 -6.52 -9.66 36.69
N LEU A 11 -7.74 -9.61 36.17
CA LEU A 11 -7.98 -9.23 34.77
C LEU A 11 -7.82 -7.70 34.64
N SER A 12 -6.70 -7.25 34.10
CA SER A 12 -6.56 -5.87 33.62
C SER A 12 -7.27 -5.72 32.28
N ALA A 13 -8.51 -5.24 32.30
CA ALA A 13 -9.18 -4.77 31.10
C ALA A 13 -8.58 -3.42 30.66
N SER A 14 -7.73 -3.43 29.64
CA SER A 14 -7.26 -2.22 28.99
C SER A 14 -8.40 -1.64 28.13
N PHE A 15 -9.14 -0.68 28.68
CA PHE A 15 -10.03 0.15 27.89
C PHE A 15 -9.19 1.18 27.13
N ALA A 16 -9.10 1.05 25.81
CA ALA A 16 -8.66 2.13 24.95
C ALA A 16 -9.78 3.18 24.91
N PHE A 17 -9.62 4.28 25.65
CA PHE A 17 -10.54 5.41 25.55
C PHE A 17 -10.38 6.04 24.16
N ALA A 18 -11.47 6.12 23.40
CA ALA A 18 -11.52 6.95 22.21
C ALA A 18 -11.37 8.42 22.63
N ASP A 19 -10.54 9.17 21.91
CA ASP A 19 -10.40 10.60 22.11
C ASP A 19 -11.64 11.30 21.51
N ASP A 20 -12.59 11.67 22.37
CA ASP A 20 -13.87 12.31 22.01
C ASP A 20 -13.75 13.84 21.89
N THR A 21 -12.53 14.37 21.74
CA THR A 21 -12.30 15.79 21.50
C THR A 21 -12.92 16.24 20.16
N PRO A 22 -13.71 17.35 20.13
CA PRO A 22 -14.37 17.81 18.91
C PRO A 22 -13.36 18.05 17.77
N GLY A 23 -13.60 17.42 16.61
CA GLY A 23 -12.73 17.52 15.42
C GLY A 23 -11.80 16.32 15.20
N HIS A 24 -11.60 15.49 16.23
CA HIS A 24 -10.81 14.27 16.15
C HIS A 24 -11.61 13.08 15.62
N SER A 25 -10.93 12.19 14.91
CA SER A 25 -11.51 10.98 14.36
C SER A 25 -11.57 9.86 15.40
N LYS A 26 -12.71 9.15 15.43
CA LYS A 26 -12.85 7.90 16.22
C LYS A 26 -11.92 6.77 15.77
N HIS A 27 -11.32 6.89 14.58
CA HIS A 27 -10.34 5.94 14.06
C HIS A 27 -8.88 6.31 14.44
N GLY A 28 -8.70 7.31 15.31
CA GLY A 28 -7.39 7.79 15.77
C GLY A 28 -6.87 8.99 14.97
N SER A 29 -5.86 9.65 15.52
CA SER A 29 -5.38 10.96 15.03
C SER A 29 -4.79 10.93 13.62
N ALA A 30 -4.38 9.76 13.11
CA ALA A 30 -3.96 9.61 11.72
C ALA A 30 -5.08 9.97 10.71
N PHE A 31 -6.35 9.85 11.13
CA PHE A 31 -7.52 10.21 10.33
C PHE A 31 -7.97 11.67 10.51
N ASP A 32 -7.24 12.46 11.31
CA ASP A 32 -7.55 13.87 11.57
C ASP A 32 -7.33 14.76 10.35
N SER A 33 -6.31 14.43 9.57
CA SER A 33 -6.02 15.03 8.27
C SER A 33 -6.47 14.14 7.11
N GLY A 34 -6.46 14.70 5.91
CA GLY A 34 -6.91 14.06 4.69
C GLY A 34 -8.39 14.33 4.38
N MET A 35 -8.79 14.01 3.14
CA MET A 35 -10.12 14.37 2.64
C MET A 35 -11.17 13.37 3.15
N ARG A 36 -12.22 13.89 3.78
CA ARG A 36 -13.30 13.09 4.41
C ARG A 36 -14.59 13.06 3.60
N THR A 37 -14.59 13.66 2.42
CA THR A 37 -15.71 13.69 1.49
C THR A 37 -15.79 12.38 0.70
N ARG A 38 -17.00 12.07 0.23
CA ARG A 38 -17.22 10.92 -0.65
C ARG A 38 -16.38 11.08 -1.94
N PRO A 39 -15.63 10.05 -2.38
CA PRO A 39 -14.95 10.09 -3.67
C PRO A 39 -15.95 10.09 -4.83
N TRP A 40 -15.55 10.61 -5.98
CA TRP A 40 -16.26 10.43 -7.24
C TRP A 40 -15.45 9.53 -8.16
N LEU A 41 -16.11 8.96 -9.17
CA LEU A 41 -15.43 8.12 -10.15
C LEU A 41 -14.67 8.97 -11.14
N MET A 42 -13.37 8.73 -11.22
CA MET A 42 -12.47 9.42 -12.12
C MET A 42 -12.30 8.61 -13.41
N LYS A 43 -12.35 9.29 -14.54
CA LYS A 43 -12.13 8.70 -15.86
C LYS A 43 -10.74 9.12 -16.36
N GLY A 44 -10.11 8.28 -17.17
CA GLY A 44 -8.80 8.58 -17.77
C GLY A 44 -7.62 8.50 -16.80
N ILE A 45 -7.74 7.68 -15.74
CA ILE A 45 -6.66 7.47 -14.74
C ILE A 45 -5.91 6.13 -14.95
N GLY A 46 -6.14 5.49 -16.10
CA GLY A 46 -5.73 4.10 -16.35
C GLY A 46 -6.56 3.08 -15.57
N GLU A 47 -6.16 1.81 -15.66
CA GLU A 47 -6.80 0.69 -15.00
C GLU A 47 -5.75 -0.14 -14.25
N SER A 48 -5.92 -0.27 -12.94
CA SER A 48 -5.03 -1.07 -12.07
C SER A 48 -5.86 -2.10 -11.29
N PRO A 49 -6.41 -3.15 -11.96
CA PRO A 49 -7.22 -4.14 -11.27
C PRO A 49 -6.40 -4.84 -10.19
N PHE A 50 -6.80 -4.69 -8.94
CA PHE A 50 -6.19 -5.32 -7.78
C PHE A 50 -7.27 -5.98 -6.95
N ALA A 51 -7.54 -7.26 -7.24
CA ALA A 51 -8.47 -8.03 -6.44
C ALA A 51 -8.02 -8.11 -4.97
N ILE A 52 -8.91 -7.75 -4.05
CA ILE A 52 -8.72 -7.88 -2.61
C ILE A 52 -9.80 -8.76 -2.00
N THR A 53 -9.55 -9.28 -0.81
CA THR A 53 -10.53 -10.06 -0.05
C THR A 53 -11.64 -9.13 0.44
N THR A 54 -12.73 -9.10 -0.32
CA THR A 54 -13.96 -8.36 -0.01
C THR A 54 -15.15 -9.05 -0.65
N LYS A 55 -16.34 -8.94 -0.04
CA LYS A 55 -17.62 -9.34 -0.65
C LYS A 55 -18.39 -8.15 -1.20
N ASN A 56 -17.92 -6.93 -0.93
CA ASN A 56 -18.57 -5.71 -1.33
C ASN A 56 -17.97 -5.20 -2.67
N PRO A 57 -18.71 -5.26 -3.79
CA PRO A 57 -18.20 -4.79 -5.07
C PRO A 57 -17.89 -3.29 -5.08
N GLU A 58 -18.51 -2.49 -4.19
CA GLU A 58 -18.17 -1.08 -4.04
C GLU A 58 -16.78 -0.89 -3.40
N VAL A 59 -16.40 -1.73 -2.44
CA VAL A 59 -15.05 -1.71 -1.84
C VAL A 59 -13.98 -2.03 -2.89
N GLN A 60 -14.20 -3.09 -3.68
CA GLN A 60 -13.28 -3.46 -4.76
C GLN A 60 -13.09 -2.31 -5.74
N LYS A 61 -14.19 -1.68 -6.16
CA LYS A 61 -14.19 -0.56 -7.11
C LYS A 61 -13.37 0.65 -6.61
N TRP A 62 -13.55 1.05 -5.35
CA TRP A 62 -12.79 2.16 -4.79
C TRP A 62 -11.34 1.80 -4.52
N PHE A 63 -11.06 0.53 -4.22
CA PHE A 63 -9.69 0.04 -4.05
C PHE A 63 -8.90 0.08 -5.37
N ASP A 64 -9.53 -0.36 -6.47
CA ASP A 64 -8.94 -0.29 -7.82
C ASP A 64 -8.67 1.16 -8.23
N GLN A 65 -9.63 2.07 -8.02
CA GLN A 65 -9.42 3.50 -8.28
C GLN A 65 -8.26 4.08 -7.44
N GLY A 66 -8.23 3.78 -6.14
CA GLY A 66 -7.15 4.24 -5.26
C GLY A 66 -5.78 3.72 -5.72
N THR A 67 -5.72 2.48 -6.19
CA THR A 67 -4.49 1.86 -6.71
C THR A 67 -4.03 2.51 -8.01
N ALA A 68 -4.94 2.77 -8.96
CA ALA A 68 -4.61 3.48 -10.19
C ALA A 68 -4.09 4.91 -9.92
N LEU A 69 -4.71 5.63 -8.97
CA LEU A 69 -4.29 6.97 -8.56
C LEU A 69 -2.92 6.98 -7.87
N LEU A 70 -2.60 5.96 -7.07
CA LEU A 70 -1.27 5.81 -6.45
C LEU A 70 -0.15 5.75 -7.49
N HIS A 71 -0.36 4.99 -8.56
CA HIS A 71 0.62 4.88 -9.66
C HIS A 71 0.79 6.17 -10.45
N SER A 72 -0.19 7.07 -10.38
CA SER A 72 -0.14 8.40 -11.01
C SER A 72 0.23 9.50 -10.02
N PHE A 73 0.52 9.15 -8.76
CA PHE A 73 0.91 10.06 -7.66
C PHE A 73 -0.16 11.06 -7.22
N TRP A 74 -1.43 10.71 -7.38
CA TRP A 74 -2.56 11.49 -6.85
C TRP A 74 -2.88 10.99 -5.44
N PHE A 75 -1.95 11.19 -4.50
CA PHE A 75 -1.96 10.55 -3.19
C PHE A 75 -3.19 10.91 -2.34
N GLU A 76 -3.65 12.16 -2.41
CA GLU A 76 -4.81 12.63 -1.66
C GLU A 76 -6.10 11.96 -2.16
N GLU A 77 -6.29 11.86 -3.48
CA GLU A 77 -7.46 11.21 -4.08
C GLU A 77 -7.41 9.67 -3.92
N ALA A 78 -6.21 9.10 -3.95
CA ALA A 78 -6.01 7.70 -3.61
C ALA A 78 -6.42 7.43 -2.16
N GLU A 79 -5.92 8.22 -1.21
CA GLU A 79 -6.30 8.10 0.21
C GLU A 79 -7.81 8.26 0.40
N ARG A 80 -8.44 9.25 -0.24
CA ARG A 80 -9.89 9.45 -0.20
C ARG A 80 -10.64 8.19 -0.65
N SER A 81 -10.16 7.52 -1.70
CA SER A 81 -10.75 6.28 -2.21
C SER A 81 -10.63 5.14 -1.19
N PHE A 82 -9.45 4.94 -0.60
CA PHE A 82 -9.24 3.91 0.44
C PHE A 82 -10.00 4.19 1.75
N ARG A 83 -10.15 5.45 2.14
CA ARG A 83 -10.99 5.84 3.28
C ARG A 83 -12.45 5.46 3.06
N TRP A 84 -12.93 5.55 1.82
CA TRP A 84 -14.27 5.09 1.48
C TRP A 84 -14.41 3.57 1.57
N CYS A 85 -13.36 2.82 1.19
CA CYS A 85 -13.31 1.37 1.46
C CYS A 85 -13.49 1.08 2.96
N LEU A 86 -12.77 1.79 3.84
CA LEU A 86 -12.90 1.62 5.29
C LEU A 86 -14.24 2.11 5.86
N LYS A 87 -14.89 3.07 5.21
CA LYS A 87 -16.26 3.47 5.59
C LYS A 87 -17.24 2.31 5.39
N LEU A 88 -17.02 1.47 4.38
CA LEU A 88 -17.86 0.33 4.01
C LEU A 88 -17.44 -0.97 4.71
N GLU A 89 -16.13 -1.20 4.84
CA GLU A 89 -15.51 -2.36 5.50
C GLU A 89 -14.40 -1.89 6.46
N PRO A 90 -14.73 -1.49 7.70
CA PRO A 90 -13.78 -0.91 8.65
C PRO A 90 -12.60 -1.81 9.04
N GLU A 91 -12.77 -3.12 8.87
CA GLU A 91 -11.76 -4.12 9.24
C GLU A 91 -10.97 -4.65 8.03
N ASN A 92 -11.08 -4.01 6.86
CA ASN A 92 -10.38 -4.43 5.65
C ASN A 92 -8.88 -4.08 5.72
N PRO A 93 -7.96 -5.07 5.83
CA PRO A 93 -6.53 -4.80 6.00
C PRO A 93 -5.91 -4.13 4.76
N MET A 94 -6.41 -4.44 3.57
CA MET A 94 -5.86 -3.88 2.33
C MET A 94 -6.18 -2.41 2.16
N ALA A 95 -7.36 -1.95 2.58
CA ALA A 95 -7.68 -0.53 2.57
C ALA A 95 -6.75 0.29 3.49
N TYR A 96 -6.37 -0.25 4.66
CA TYR A 96 -5.33 0.35 5.51
C TYR A 96 -3.95 0.36 4.83
N TRP A 97 -3.57 -0.74 4.17
CA TRP A 97 -2.32 -0.81 3.40
C TRP A 97 -2.29 0.18 2.22
N GLY A 98 -3.40 0.36 1.51
CA GLY A 98 -3.54 1.36 0.45
C GLY A 98 -3.35 2.79 0.96
N MET A 99 -3.96 3.13 2.12
CA MET A 99 -3.71 4.42 2.76
C MET A 99 -2.23 4.57 3.17
N ALA A 100 -1.61 3.53 3.73
CA ALA A 100 -0.19 3.58 4.09
C ALA A 100 0.71 3.87 2.88
N ARG A 101 0.43 3.25 1.73
CA ARG A 101 1.13 3.51 0.46
C ARG A 101 1.04 4.95 -0.01
N CYS A 102 0.06 5.73 0.42
CA CYS A 102 -0.06 7.13 0.01
C CYS A 102 1.13 7.99 0.48
N GLY A 103 1.84 7.60 1.54
CA GLY A 103 3.11 8.23 1.92
C GLY A 103 4.29 7.30 2.18
N LEU A 104 4.07 5.97 2.22
CA LEU A 104 5.13 4.96 2.21
C LEU A 104 5.28 4.41 0.79
N ASN A 105 5.89 5.19 -0.10
CA ASN A 105 5.93 4.92 -1.54
C ASN A 105 7.36 5.05 -2.11
N TRP A 106 7.48 5.00 -3.43
CA TRP A 106 8.75 5.08 -4.16
C TRP A 106 9.53 6.38 -3.88
N PHE A 107 8.88 7.51 -3.61
CA PHE A 107 9.57 8.75 -3.26
C PHE A 107 10.12 8.72 -1.83
N SER A 108 9.37 8.17 -0.88
CA SER A 108 9.77 8.18 0.53
C SER A 108 10.70 7.02 0.92
N ILE A 109 10.77 5.96 0.10
CA ILE A 109 11.59 4.77 0.41
C ILE A 109 13.09 5.10 0.54
N GLY A 110 13.59 6.06 -0.24
CA GLY A 110 14.98 6.53 -0.21
C GLY A 110 15.21 7.75 0.69
N SER A 111 14.17 8.31 1.31
CA SER A 111 14.31 9.52 2.12
C SER A 111 15.12 9.26 3.39
N ALA A 112 16.12 10.12 3.61
CA ALA A 112 16.91 10.15 4.84
C ALA A 112 16.08 10.66 6.04
N GLU A 113 15.09 11.53 5.78
CA GLU A 113 14.19 12.14 6.77
C GLU A 113 12.92 11.30 6.93
N PHE A 114 13.09 10.05 7.37
CA PHE A 114 12.00 9.10 7.56
C PHE A 114 11.18 9.33 8.85
N ASP A 115 11.49 10.36 9.62
CA ASP A 115 10.88 10.70 10.91
C ASP A 115 9.95 11.93 10.86
N GLY A 116 9.69 12.47 9.66
CA GLY A 116 8.71 13.53 9.45
C GLY A 116 7.29 13.14 9.88
N LYS A 117 6.48 14.14 10.28
CA LYS A 117 5.10 13.93 10.79
C LYS A 117 4.21 13.14 9.84
N ASP A 118 4.37 13.32 8.53
CA ASP A 118 3.58 12.59 7.53
C ASP A 118 3.96 11.10 7.48
N VAL A 119 5.25 10.77 7.58
CA VAL A 119 5.71 9.37 7.62
C VAL A 119 5.17 8.66 8.87
N VAL A 120 5.10 9.35 10.01
CA VAL A 120 4.50 8.81 11.25
C VAL A 120 3.00 8.50 11.05
N ARG A 121 2.28 9.38 10.36
CA ARG A 121 0.86 9.18 10.04
C ARG A 121 0.65 7.95 9.16
N PHE A 122 1.37 7.83 8.04
CA PHE A 122 1.21 6.69 7.13
C PHE A 122 1.70 5.37 7.74
N THR A 123 2.70 5.41 8.62
CA THR A 123 3.11 4.26 9.44
C THR A 123 2.01 3.80 10.38
N THR A 124 1.15 4.71 10.87
CA THR A 124 -0.01 4.34 11.70
C THR A 124 -1.02 3.51 10.90
N PHE A 125 -1.29 3.88 9.64
CA PHE A 125 -2.14 3.06 8.78
C PHE A 125 -1.52 1.69 8.48
N LEU A 126 -0.20 1.62 8.29
CA LEU A 126 0.49 0.34 8.09
C LEU A 126 0.35 -0.57 9.32
N LYS A 127 0.46 -0.02 10.54
CA LYS A 127 0.24 -0.78 11.79
C LYS A 127 -1.19 -1.34 11.86
N GLU A 128 -2.20 -0.55 11.45
CA GLU A 128 -3.58 -1.02 11.43
C GLU A 128 -3.81 -2.12 10.38
N ALA A 129 -3.10 -2.08 9.24
CA ALA A 129 -3.09 -3.16 8.25
C ALA A 129 -2.46 -4.45 8.82
N VAL A 130 -1.28 -4.33 9.44
CA VAL A 130 -0.57 -5.45 10.08
C VAL A 130 -1.43 -6.12 11.16
N LYS A 131 -2.08 -5.32 12.02
CA LYS A 131 -2.98 -5.81 13.08
C LYS A 131 -4.12 -6.68 12.53
N ARG A 132 -4.55 -6.44 11.29
CA ARG A 132 -5.68 -7.11 10.63
C ARG A 132 -5.27 -8.09 9.54
N LYS A 133 -3.97 -8.31 9.33
CA LYS A 133 -3.47 -9.06 8.18
C LYS A 133 -3.97 -10.51 8.11
N GLU A 134 -4.35 -11.11 9.24
CA GLU A 134 -4.93 -12.46 9.26
C GLU A 134 -6.33 -12.54 8.62
N ASN A 135 -7.00 -11.39 8.40
CA ASN A 135 -8.24 -11.32 7.62
C ASN A 135 -7.99 -11.24 6.10
N ALA A 136 -6.73 -11.11 5.68
CA ALA A 136 -6.33 -10.98 4.29
C ALA A 136 -5.97 -12.35 3.68
N SER A 137 -6.11 -12.46 2.36
CA SER A 137 -5.63 -13.66 1.65
C SER A 137 -4.10 -13.83 1.83
N PRO A 138 -3.54 -15.04 1.61
CA PRO A 138 -2.08 -15.23 1.62
C PRO A 138 -1.33 -14.26 0.70
N ARG A 139 -1.89 -13.97 -0.49
CA ARG A 139 -1.34 -12.97 -1.43
C ARG A 139 -1.28 -11.58 -0.81
N GLU A 140 -2.39 -11.11 -0.26
CA GLU A 140 -2.51 -9.80 0.38
C GLU A 140 -1.58 -9.63 1.57
N ARG A 141 -1.44 -10.67 2.40
CA ARG A 141 -0.51 -10.68 3.53
C ARG A 141 0.93 -10.40 3.10
N MET A 142 1.37 -10.96 1.97
CA MET A 142 2.73 -10.71 1.47
C MET A 142 2.97 -9.24 1.14
N TYR A 143 1.97 -8.53 0.60
CA TYR A 143 2.05 -7.08 0.35
C TYR A 143 2.15 -6.27 1.65
N ILE A 144 1.33 -6.60 2.64
CA ILE A 144 1.37 -5.93 3.95
C ILE A 144 2.75 -6.12 4.58
N GLU A 145 3.26 -7.36 4.58
CA GLU A 145 4.56 -7.70 5.14
C GLU A 145 5.74 -7.11 4.37
N ALA A 146 5.61 -6.94 3.04
CA ALA A 146 6.62 -6.25 2.24
C ALA A 146 6.81 -4.80 2.71
N TRP A 147 5.70 -4.08 2.92
CA TRP A 147 5.73 -2.71 3.45
C TRP A 147 6.18 -2.67 4.91
N GLU A 148 5.66 -3.57 5.76
CA GLU A 148 6.06 -3.67 7.18
C GLU A 148 7.57 -3.82 7.31
N LYS A 149 8.17 -4.71 6.49
CA LYS A 149 9.60 -4.97 6.54
C LYS A 149 10.43 -3.85 5.94
N ALA A 150 10.03 -3.32 4.79
CA ALA A 150 10.78 -2.24 4.12
C ALA A 150 10.78 -0.95 4.93
N PHE A 151 9.71 -0.67 5.67
CA PHE A 151 9.56 0.54 6.49
C PHE A 151 9.74 0.28 7.99
N ALA A 152 10.40 -0.83 8.35
CA ALA A 152 10.70 -1.15 9.74
C ALA A 152 11.66 -0.09 10.36
N PRO A 153 11.50 0.25 11.65
CA PRO A 153 12.43 1.13 12.34
C PRO A 153 13.89 0.63 12.24
N GLY A 154 14.80 1.51 11.83
CA GLY A 154 16.22 1.19 11.67
C GLY A 154 16.61 0.53 10.34
N GLU A 155 15.66 0.20 9.45
CA GLU A 155 15.99 -0.27 8.10
C GLU A 155 16.60 0.87 7.27
N LYS A 156 17.81 0.64 6.75
CA LYS A 156 18.62 1.64 6.02
C LYS A 156 18.57 1.45 4.51
N ASN A 157 18.28 0.24 4.04
CA ASN A 157 18.21 -0.10 2.62
C ASN A 157 16.82 -0.62 2.26
N ARG A 158 15.83 0.25 2.47
CA ARG A 158 14.41 -0.03 2.25
C ARG A 158 14.12 -0.46 0.82
N THR A 159 14.76 0.16 -0.17
CA THR A 159 14.61 -0.21 -1.59
C THR A 159 15.00 -1.66 -1.84
N LYS A 160 16.18 -2.10 -1.34
CA LYS A 160 16.61 -3.50 -1.48
C LYS A 160 15.64 -4.47 -0.82
N VAL A 161 15.13 -4.13 0.36
CA VAL A 161 14.13 -4.96 1.06
C VAL A 161 12.83 -5.03 0.25
N MET A 162 12.31 -3.90 -0.23
CA MET A 162 11.09 -3.84 -1.02
C MET A 162 11.20 -4.64 -2.31
N VAL A 163 12.29 -4.46 -3.06
CA VAL A 163 12.57 -5.22 -4.29
C VAL A 163 12.58 -6.72 -4.01
N ALA A 164 13.31 -7.17 -2.98
CA ALA A 164 13.36 -8.59 -2.62
C ALA A 164 11.97 -9.15 -2.25
N ARG A 165 11.18 -8.40 -1.49
CA ARG A 165 9.83 -8.84 -1.09
C ARG A 165 8.85 -8.86 -2.25
N LEU A 166 8.93 -7.90 -3.17
CA LEU A 166 8.11 -7.91 -4.38
C LEU A 166 8.51 -9.04 -5.33
N GLN A 167 9.81 -9.39 -5.42
CA GLN A 167 10.25 -10.59 -6.16
C GLN A 167 9.63 -11.87 -5.59
N GLU A 168 9.59 -12.03 -4.26
CA GLU A 168 8.93 -13.18 -3.63
C GLU A 168 7.44 -13.27 -4.01
N ILE A 169 6.74 -12.13 -4.08
CA ILE A 169 5.33 -12.10 -4.51
C ILE A 169 5.21 -12.50 -5.99
N VAL A 170 6.03 -11.94 -6.88
CA VAL A 170 6.01 -12.29 -8.31
C VAL A 170 6.32 -13.78 -8.54
N ILE A 171 7.20 -14.37 -7.74
CA ILE A 171 7.51 -15.81 -7.82
C ILE A 171 6.31 -16.64 -7.34
N ALA A 172 5.66 -16.25 -6.23
CA ALA A 172 4.51 -16.98 -5.69
C ALA A 172 3.23 -16.80 -6.53
N TYR A 173 3.07 -15.63 -7.17
CA TYR A 173 1.91 -15.23 -7.95
C TYR A 173 2.35 -14.63 -9.31
N PRO A 174 2.80 -15.46 -10.27
CA PRO A 174 3.38 -15.00 -11.52
C PRO A 174 2.39 -14.28 -12.46
N ASP A 175 1.08 -14.37 -12.20
CA ASP A 175 0.05 -13.63 -12.93
C ASP A 175 -0.36 -12.31 -12.26
N ASP A 176 0.22 -11.98 -11.10
CA ASP A 176 -0.08 -10.76 -10.38
C ASP A 176 0.54 -9.53 -11.07
N LEU A 177 -0.29 -8.81 -11.83
CA LEU A 177 0.13 -7.64 -12.59
C LEU A 177 0.61 -6.50 -11.70
N GLU A 178 -0.04 -6.28 -10.55
CA GLU A 178 0.38 -5.24 -9.63
C GLU A 178 1.74 -5.58 -9.02
N ALA A 179 1.98 -6.84 -8.62
CA ALA A 179 3.28 -7.24 -8.07
C ALA A 179 4.42 -6.93 -9.05
N LYS A 180 4.21 -7.25 -10.33
CA LYS A 180 5.17 -6.96 -11.40
C LYS A 180 5.32 -5.46 -11.64
N SER A 181 4.22 -4.72 -11.66
CA SER A 181 4.24 -3.27 -11.84
C SER A 181 4.96 -2.56 -10.70
N LEU A 182 4.71 -2.95 -9.45
CA LEU A 182 5.40 -2.40 -8.29
C LEU A 182 6.87 -2.80 -8.26
N LEU A 183 7.18 -4.06 -8.57
CA LEU A 183 8.57 -4.50 -8.70
C LEU A 183 9.30 -3.67 -9.76
N ALA A 184 8.67 -3.42 -10.90
CA ALA A 184 9.23 -2.61 -11.97
C ALA A 184 9.50 -1.17 -11.52
N LEU A 185 8.56 -0.55 -10.80
CA LEU A 185 8.71 0.79 -10.23
C LEU A 185 9.88 0.86 -9.22
N PHE A 186 9.94 -0.05 -8.26
CA PHE A 186 11.00 -0.06 -7.25
C PHE A 186 12.37 -0.50 -7.79
N ASN A 187 12.41 -1.14 -8.97
CA ASN A 187 13.65 -1.51 -9.66
C ASN A 187 14.26 -0.38 -10.51
N ILE A 188 13.58 0.75 -10.69
CA ILE A 188 14.14 1.89 -11.44
C ILE A 188 15.51 2.26 -10.84
N GLY A 189 16.55 2.24 -11.68
CA GLY A 189 17.93 2.52 -11.27
C GLY A 189 18.59 1.46 -10.38
N GLN A 190 17.95 0.32 -10.10
CA GLN A 190 18.47 -0.74 -9.23
C GLN A 190 19.12 -1.93 -9.98
N GLY A 191 19.48 -1.75 -11.26
CA GLY A 191 20.11 -2.81 -12.04
C GLY A 191 19.97 -2.61 -13.55
N SER A 192 19.66 -3.69 -14.26
CA SER A 192 19.50 -3.67 -15.72
C SER A 192 18.14 -3.09 -16.10
N ALA A 193 18.15 -1.91 -16.72
CA ALA A 193 16.95 -1.31 -17.32
C ALA A 193 16.28 -2.25 -18.33
N PHE A 194 17.06 -3.03 -19.09
CA PHE A 194 16.51 -3.98 -20.05
C PHE A 194 15.77 -5.14 -19.37
N ALA A 195 16.30 -5.69 -18.27
CA ALA A 195 15.61 -6.74 -17.52
C ALA A 195 14.31 -6.22 -16.91
N ASN A 196 14.30 -4.97 -16.46
CA ASN A 196 13.12 -4.32 -15.91
C ASN A 196 12.06 -4.04 -16.98
N GLU A 197 12.47 -3.64 -18.19
CA GLU A 197 11.58 -3.45 -19.33
C GLU A 197 10.84 -4.75 -19.70
N LEU A 198 11.53 -5.90 -19.69
CA LEU A 198 10.88 -7.19 -19.95
C LEU A 198 9.76 -7.49 -18.94
N LEU A 199 9.92 -7.06 -17.68
CA LEU A 199 8.89 -7.18 -16.66
C LEU A 199 7.70 -6.24 -16.93
N VAL A 200 7.99 -4.98 -17.30
CA VAL A 200 6.98 -3.98 -17.69
C VAL A 200 6.15 -4.48 -18.88
N GLN A 201 6.79 -5.04 -19.90
CA GLN A 201 6.13 -5.56 -21.10
C GLN A 201 5.17 -6.71 -20.77
N GLN A 202 5.48 -7.56 -19.78
CA GLN A 202 4.54 -8.59 -19.33
C GLN A 202 3.26 -7.99 -18.73
N VAL A 203 3.36 -6.85 -18.05
CA VAL A 203 2.19 -6.14 -17.51
C VAL A 203 1.39 -5.51 -18.64
N LEU A 204 2.05 -4.73 -19.52
CA LEU A 204 1.39 -3.99 -20.60
C LEU A 204 0.76 -4.92 -21.65
N ALA A 205 1.31 -6.12 -21.86
CA ALA A 205 0.71 -7.12 -22.74
C ALA A 205 -0.68 -7.61 -22.24
N LYS A 206 -0.92 -7.60 -20.92
CA LYS A 206 -2.18 -8.04 -20.29
C LYS A 206 -3.08 -6.87 -19.87
N SER A 207 -2.49 -5.75 -19.47
CA SER A 207 -3.18 -4.52 -19.11
C SER A 207 -2.47 -3.32 -19.77
N PRO A 208 -2.81 -3.01 -21.04
CA PRO A 208 -2.15 -1.94 -21.80
C PRO A 208 -2.32 -0.54 -21.19
N MET A 209 -3.31 -0.35 -20.32
CA MET A 209 -3.60 0.92 -19.63
C MET A 209 -3.23 0.88 -18.15
N HIS A 210 -2.28 0.03 -17.74
CA HIS A 210 -1.83 -0.06 -16.36
C HIS A 210 -0.92 1.12 -15.99
N PRO A 211 -1.38 2.09 -15.17
CA PRO A 211 -0.65 3.33 -14.93
C PRO A 211 0.73 3.09 -14.30
N GLY A 212 0.85 2.11 -13.41
CA GLY A 212 2.14 1.80 -12.78
C GLY A 212 3.18 1.23 -13.74
N ALA A 213 2.75 0.52 -14.79
CA ALA A 213 3.66 -0.05 -15.77
C ALA A 213 4.09 1.02 -16.78
N HIS A 214 3.19 1.93 -17.15
CA HIS A 214 3.52 3.14 -17.91
C HIS A 214 4.54 3.99 -17.17
N HIS A 215 4.30 4.26 -15.88
CA HIS A 215 5.21 5.02 -15.04
C HIS A 215 6.59 4.37 -14.98
N ALA A 216 6.63 3.06 -14.69
CA ALA A 216 7.88 2.31 -14.66
C ALA A 216 8.58 2.34 -16.03
N SER A 217 7.87 2.16 -17.14
CA SER A 217 8.45 2.20 -18.49
C SER A 217 9.16 3.52 -18.76
N ILE A 218 8.49 4.65 -18.51
CA ILE A 218 9.03 5.99 -18.79
C ILE A 218 10.34 6.21 -18.01
N HIS A 219 10.29 6.01 -16.70
CA HIS A 219 11.42 6.33 -15.82
C HIS A 219 12.51 5.25 -15.79
N ASN A 220 12.22 4.03 -16.22
CA ASN A 220 13.22 2.98 -16.38
C ASN A 220 14.30 3.35 -17.43
N TRP A 221 13.95 4.21 -18.38
CA TRP A 221 14.84 4.66 -19.45
C TRP A 221 15.52 6.01 -19.17
N ASP A 222 15.22 6.65 -18.03
CA ASP A 222 15.87 7.90 -17.62
C ASP A 222 17.38 7.70 -17.48
N GLY A 223 18.15 8.54 -18.18
CA GLY A 223 19.61 8.45 -18.19
C GLY A 223 20.18 7.23 -18.94
N VAL A 224 19.34 6.45 -19.63
CA VAL A 224 19.75 5.26 -20.42
C VAL A 224 19.48 5.48 -21.92
N SER A 225 18.22 5.60 -22.34
CA SER A 225 17.79 5.89 -23.72
C SER A 225 16.31 6.27 -23.73
N SER A 226 16.03 7.58 -23.64
CA SER A 226 14.67 8.10 -23.51
C SER A 226 13.77 7.78 -24.71
N GLU A 227 14.33 7.42 -25.87
CA GLU A 227 13.59 7.02 -27.07
C GLU A 227 12.82 5.70 -26.89
N GLN A 228 13.18 4.89 -25.89
CA GLN A 228 12.49 3.64 -25.55
C GLN A 228 11.23 3.86 -24.71
N ALA A 229 11.05 5.05 -24.12
CA ALA A 229 9.89 5.35 -23.28
C ALA A 229 8.59 5.39 -24.11
N ILE A 230 7.53 4.79 -23.57
CA ILE A 230 6.19 4.82 -24.17
C ILE A 230 5.45 6.11 -23.83
N ARG A 231 4.41 6.44 -24.61
CA ARG A 231 3.46 7.49 -24.23
C ARG A 231 2.59 6.98 -23.08
N SER A 232 2.48 7.78 -22.02
CA SER A 232 1.59 7.49 -20.90
C SER A 232 0.15 7.31 -21.37
N CYS A 233 -0.52 6.34 -20.76
CA CYS A 233 -1.97 6.18 -20.79
C CYS A 233 -2.72 7.37 -20.20
#